data_AF-A0A854DR42-F1
#
_entry.id   AF-A0A854DR42-F1
#
_cell.length_a   1.000
_cell.length_b   1.000
_cell.length_c   1.000
_cell.angle_alpha   90.00
_cell.angle_beta   90.00
_cell.angle_gamma   90.00
#
_symmetry.space_group_name_H-M   'P 1'
#
loop_
_entity.id
_entity.type
_entity.pdbx_description
1 polymer ?
#
loop_
_entity_poly.entity_id
_entity_poly.type
_entity_poly.pdbx_seq_one_letter_code
_entity_poly.pdbx_strand_id
1 'polypeptide(L)' 'YLPRQTDVSTITDAHLRWIEQRLYNRPRKILGFKTPLEVFTEEVLNSVANQS' A
#
# COMPACT_ATOMS: atom_id res chain seq x y z
N TYR A 1 1.64 -11.43 5.51
CA TYR A 1 0.30 -11.96 5.18
C TYR A 1 0.39 -13.39 4.66
N LEU A 2 1.47 -13.74 3.97
CA LEU A 2 1.76 -15.10 3.53
C LEU A 2 2.97 -15.68 4.30
N PRO A 3 3.02 -16.99 4.54
CA PRO A 3 4.22 -17.67 5.00
C PRO A 3 5.42 -17.51 4.05
N ARG A 4 6.64 -17.64 4.57
CA ARG A 4 7.89 -17.41 3.80
C ARG A 4 8.06 -18.33 2.58
N GLN A 5 7.56 -19.56 2.64
CA GLN A 5 7.68 -20.56 1.57
C GLN A 5 6.35 -20.76 0.83
N THR A 6 5.52 -19.72 0.75
CA THR A 6 4.26 -19.82 -0.01
C THR A 6 4.57 -19.82 -1.49
N ASP A 7 4.09 -20.83 -2.21
CA ASP A 7 4.11 -20.84 -3.67
C ASP A 7 3.16 -19.77 -4.21
N VAL A 8 3.73 -18.75 -4.87
CA VAL A 8 3.00 -17.61 -5.41
C VAL A 8 2.03 -17.98 -6.53
N SER A 9 2.27 -19.09 -7.24
CA SER A 9 1.40 -19.54 -8.34
C SER A 9 0.02 -20.02 -7.85
N THR A 10 -0.08 -20.35 -6.57
CA THR A 10 -1.32 -20.86 -5.94
C THR A 10 -2.23 -19.75 -5.42
N ILE A 11 -1.77 -18.49 -5.48
CA ILE A 11 -2.47 -17.35 -4.89
C ILE A 11 -3.45 -16.78 -5.91
N THR A 12 -4.71 -16.62 -5.50
CA THR A 12 -5.72 -15.98 -6.33
C THR A 12 -5.58 -14.46 -6.34
N ASP A 13 -5.97 -13.83 -7.45
CA ASP A 13 -5.96 -12.37 -7.57
C ASP A 13 -6.80 -11.69 -6.47
N ALA A 14 -7.92 -12.30 -6.08
CA ALA A 14 -8.76 -11.79 -5.00
C ALA A 14 -8.02 -11.75 -3.65
N HIS A 15 -7.25 -12.80 -3.34
CA HIS A 15 -6.44 -12.82 -2.12
C HIS A 15 -5.29 -11.81 -2.20
N LEU A 16 -4.66 -11.66 -3.37
CA LEU A 16 -3.62 -10.66 -3.58
C LEU A 16 -4.16 -9.23 -3.36
N ARG A 17 -5.30 -8.90 -3.99
CA ARG A 17 -6.01 -7.62 -3.80
C ARG A 17 -6.33 -7.36 -2.33
N TRP A 18 -6.77 -8.38 -1.61
CA TRP A 18 -7.05 -8.25 -0.18
C TRP A 18 -5.79 -7.92 0.63
N ILE A 19 -4.65 -8.57 0.33
CA ILE A 19 -3.37 -8.28 0.97
C ILE A 19 -2.92 -6.85 0.66
N GLU A 20 -2.99 -6.44 -0.60
CA GLU A 20 -2.64 -5.10 -1.07
C GLU A 20 -3.41 -4.03 -0.30
N GLN A 21 -4.75 -4.14 -0.27
CA GLN A 21 -5.61 -3.20 0.45
C GLN A 21 -5.21 -3.07 1.91
N ARG A 22 -4.83 -4.18 2.55
CA ARG A 22 -4.42 -4.17 3.95
C ARG A 22 -3.00 -3.65 4.16
N LEU A 23 -2.13 -3.70 3.15
CA LEU A 23 -0.79 -3.10 3.20
C LEU A 23 -0.86 -1.58 3.02
N TYR A 24 -1.71 -1.12 2.08
CA TYR A 24 -1.88 0.29 1.75
C TYR A 24 -2.60 1.08 2.83
N ASN A 25 -3.59 0.48 3.50
CA ASN A 25 -4.41 1.15 4.51
C ASN A 25 -3.91 0.95 5.96
N ARG A 26 -2.71 0.40 6.16
CA ARG A 26 -2.18 0.18 7.52
C ARG A 26 -1.38 1.41 8.00
N PRO A 27 -1.77 2.05 9.12
CA PRO A 27 -0.99 3.08 9.78
C PRO A 27 0.45 2.62 10.07
N ARG A 28 1.46 3.39 9.65
CA ARG A 28 2.86 3.08 9.92
C ARG A 28 3.49 4.14 10.82
N LYS A 29 4.13 3.70 11.91
CA LYS A 29 4.82 4.60 12.86
C LYS A 29 5.85 5.50 12.16
N ILE A 30 6.58 4.97 11.18
CA ILE A 30 7.57 5.73 10.41
C ILE A 30 6.95 6.86 9.56
N LEU A 31 5.66 6.78 9.25
CA LEU A 31 4.90 7.80 8.53
C LEU A 31 4.11 8.70 9.49
N GLY A 32 4.48 8.75 10.77
CA GLY A 32 3.71 9.49 11.78
C GLY A 32 2.32 8.90 12.02
N PHE A 33 2.17 7.58 11.88
CA PHE A 33 0.90 6.85 11.91
C PHE A 33 -0.07 7.14 10.75
N LYS A 34 0.39 7.79 9.68
CA LYS A 34 -0.34 7.81 8.41
C LYS A 34 -0.26 6.46 7.70
N THR A 35 -1.23 6.22 6.83
CA THR A 35 -1.22 5.07 5.92
C THR A 35 -0.33 5.37 4.71
N PRO A 36 0.29 4.34 4.10
CA PRO A 36 1.01 4.50 2.84
C PRO A 36 0.18 5.13 1.73
N LEU A 37 -1.12 4.83 1.67
CA LEU A 37 -2.02 5.41 0.67
C LEU A 37 -2.16 6.92 0.84
N GLU A 38 -2.42 7.40 2.07
CA GLU A 38 -2.54 8.83 2.35
C GLU A 38 -1.28 9.59 1.96
N VAL A 39 -0.10 9.09 2.38
CA VAL A 39 1.18 9.74 2.04
C VAL A 39 1.40 9.73 0.53
N PHE A 40 1.12 8.63 -0.16
CA PHE A 40 1.25 8.58 -1.62
C PHE A 40 0.32 9.60 -2.31
N THR A 41 -0.93 9.71 -1.88
CA THR A 41 -1.88 10.68 -2.42
C THR A 41 -1.42 12.11 -2.17
N GLU A 42 -0.92 12.42 -0.97
CA GLU A 42 -0.34 13.74 -0.65
C GLU A 42 0.82 14.09 -1.58
N GLU A 43 1.77 13.18 -1.78
CA GLU A 43 2.93 13.39 -2.66
C GLU A 43 2.53 13.59 -4.13
N VAL A 44 1.57 12.80 -4.63
CA VAL A 44 1.06 12.95 -6.00
C VAL A 44 0.39 14.31 -6.19
N LEU A 45 -0.44 14.74 -5.24
CA LEU A 45 -1.09 16.06 -5.29
C LEU A 45 -0.07 17.20 -5.27
N ASN A 46 0.95 17.12 -4.41
CA ASN A 46 2.03 18.10 -4.35
C ASN A 46 2.82 18.17 -5.67
N SER A 47 3.10 17.01 -6.27
CA SER A 47 3.80 16.95 -7.55
C SER A 47 2.98 17.59 -8.67
N VAL A 48 1.67 17.39 -8.70
CA VAL A 48 0.79 18.01 -9.70
C VAL A 48 0.66 19.51 -9.46
N ALA A 49 0.52 19.93 -8.20
CA ALA A 49 0.41 21.34 -7.84
C ALA A 49 1.68 22.15 -8.18
N ASN A 50 2.86 21.56 -7.99
CA ASN A 50 4.15 22.19 -8.33
C ASN A 50 4.45 22.26 -9.85
N GLN A 51 3.63 21.63 -10.69
CA GLN A 51 3.76 21.71 -12.16
C GLN A 51 2.90 22.84 -12.77
N SER A 52 2.16 23.59 -11.96
CA SER A 52 1.32 24.74 -12.36
C SER A 52 1.97 26.06 -11.96
#